data_AF-A0A167K7I8-F1
#
_entry.id   AF-A0A167K7I8-F1
#
_cell.length_a   1.000
_cell.length_b   1.000
_cell.length_c   1.000
_cell.angle_alpha   90.00
_cell.angle_beta   90.00
_cell.angle_gamma   90.00
#
_symmetry.space_group_name_H-M   'P 1'
#
loop_
_entity.id
_entity.type
_entity.pdbx_description
1 polymer ?
#
loop_
_entity_poly.entity_id
_entity_poly.type
_entity_poly.pdbx_seq_one_letter_code
_entity_poly.pdbx_strand_id
1 'polypeptide(L)' 'MSEEALQIILGIVFAILGLAILFRLKKLTTSKYFKILFAFVALLLIGFGVYLAILSVQTS' A
#
# COMPACT_ATOMS: atom_id res chain seq x y z
N MET A 1 5.67 7.39 21.48
CA MET A 1 5.08 6.20 20.82
C MET A 1 6.22 5.24 20.55
N SER A 2 6.03 3.93 20.76
CA SER A 2 7.06 2.93 20.41
C SER A 2 7.22 2.87 18.89
N GLU A 3 8.44 2.61 18.41
CA GLU A 3 8.73 2.49 16.97
C GLU A 3 7.93 1.37 16.30
N GLU A 4 7.65 0.29 17.04
CA GLU A 4 6.77 -0.82 16.64
C GLU A 4 5.35 -0.34 16.31
N ALA A 5 4.74 0.48 17.19
CA ALA A 5 3.41 1.00 16.96
C ALA A 5 3.37 1.91 15.72
N LEU A 6 4.43 2.67 15.48
CA LEU A 6 4.54 3.53 14.30
C LEU A 6 4.63 2.69 13.01
N GLN A 7 5.40 1.61 13.00
CA GLN A 7 5.52 0.70 11.84
C GLN A 7 4.20 0.00 11.52
N ILE A 8 3.48 -0.48 12.54
CA ILE A 8 2.17 -1.13 12.37
C ILE A 8 1.16 -0.14 11.78
N ILE A 9 1.10 1.08 12.32
CA ILE A 9 0.21 2.13 11.81
C ILE A 9 0.56 2.48 10.36
N LEU A 10 1.85 2.64 10.04
CA LEU A 10 2.29 2.91 8.66
C LEU A 10 1.85 1.78 7.72
N GLY A 11 2.08 0.52 8.08
CA GLY A 11 1.71 -0.64 7.28
C GLY A 11 0.20 -0.66 6.97
N ILE A 12 -0.64 -0.39 7.97
CA ILE A 12 -2.09 -0.31 7.81
C ILE A 12 -2.48 0.84 6.88
N VAL A 13 -1.90 2.03 7.05
CA VAL A 13 -2.18 3.21 6.19
C VAL A 13 -1.81 2.92 4.74
N PHE A 14 -0.64 2.33 4.50
CA PHE A 14 -0.17 1.97 3.16
C PHE A 14 -1.02 0.89 2.50
N ALA A 15 -1.48 -0.11 3.26
CA ALA A 15 -2.40 -1.13 2.77
C ALA A 15 -3.76 -0.53 2.36
N ILE A 16 -4.33 0.35 3.19
CA ILE A 16 -5.60 1.04 2.89
C ILE A 16 -5.45 1.94 1.65
N LEU A 17 -4.33 2.67 1.52
CA LEU A 17 -4.06 3.51 0.35
C LEU A 17 -3.91 2.68 -0.93
N GLY A 18 -3.19 1.56 -0.89
CA GLY A 18 -3.07 0.63 -2.02
C GLY A 18 -4.43 0.08 -2.46
N LEU A 19 -5.27 -0.31 -1.50
CA LEU A 19 -6.63 -0.80 -1.76
C LEU A 19 -7.55 0.29 -2.33
N ALA A 20 -7.47 1.51 -1.77
CA ALA A 20 -8.24 2.66 -2.24
C ALA A 20 -7.86 3.06 -3.68
N ILE A 21 -6.57 2.98 -4.01
CA ILE A 21 -6.04 3.19 -5.36
C ILE A 21 -6.58 2.14 -6.33
N LEU A 22 -6.60 0.86 -5.96
CA LEU A 22 -7.23 -0.22 -6.74
C LEU A 22 -8.72 0.03 -6.97
N PHE A 23 -9.45 0.45 -5.94
CA PHE A 23 -10.88 0.76 -6.05
C PHE A 23 -11.13 1.97 -6.97
N ARG A 24 -10.26 2.98 -6.89
CA ARG A 24 -10.32 4.19 -7.71
C ARG A 24 -9.88 3.95 -9.15
N LEU A 25 -9.04 2.94 -9.40
CA LEU A 25 -8.64 2.47 -10.73
C LEU A 25 -9.84 2.18 -11.63
N LYS A 26 -10.94 1.64 -11.07
CA LYS A 26 -12.19 1.41 -11.79
C LYS A 26 -12.90 2.70 -12.22
N LYS A 27 -12.73 3.78 -11.46
CA LYS A 27 -13.45 5.07 -11.65
C LYS A 27 -12.63 6.08 -12.46
N LEU A 28 -11.29 6.00 -12.45
CA LEU A 28 -10.40 7.01 -13.03
C LEU A 28 -10.02 6.76 -14.50
N THR A 29 -10.38 5.62 -15.09
CA THR A 29 -9.60 5.09 -16.21
C THR A 29 -10.24 5.25 -17.59
N THR A 30 -10.05 6.45 -18.14
CA THR A 30 -10.27 6.74 -19.58
C THR A 30 -9.03 6.40 -20.44
N SER A 31 -7.82 6.38 -19.88
CA SER A 31 -6.56 6.14 -20.63
C SER A 31 -5.80 4.87 -20.16
N LYS A 32 -5.31 4.07 -21.13
CA LYS A 32 -4.53 2.83 -20.89
C LYS A 32 -3.25 3.07 -20.07
N TYR A 33 -2.57 4.21 -20.26
CA TYR A 33 -1.35 4.54 -19.53
C TYR A 33 -1.59 4.70 -18.03
N PHE A 34 -2.70 5.35 -17.65
CA PHE A 34 -3.04 5.54 -16.25
C PHE A 34 -3.42 4.24 -15.54
N LYS A 35 -4.03 3.26 -16.25
CA LYS A 35 -4.31 1.93 -15.69
C LYS A 35 -3.03 1.21 -15.26
N ILE A 36 -2.01 1.23 -16.14
CA ILE A 36 -0.73 0.55 -15.89
C ILE A 36 0.02 1.24 -14.75
N LEU A 37 0.10 2.57 -14.75
CA LEU A 37 0.75 3.33 -13.69
C LEU A 37 0.09 3.08 -12.33
N PHE A 38 -1.25 3.10 -12.27
CA PHE A 38 -1.99 2.81 -11.05
C PHE A 38 -1.78 1.37 -10.56
N ALA A 39 -1.73 0.38 -11.46
CA ALA A 39 -1.48 -1.00 -11.10
C ALA A 39 -0.07 -1.19 -10.51
N PHE A 40 0.93 -0.53 -11.09
CA PHE A 40 2.30 -0.52 -10.57
C PHE A 40 2.39 0.11 -9.18
N VAL A 41 1.74 1.26 -8.99
CA VAL A 41 1.69 1.95 -7.69
C VAL A 41 0.97 1.10 -6.65
N ALA A 42 -0.13 0.45 -7.00
CA ALA A 42 -0.84 -0.45 -6.08
C ALA A 42 0.03 -1.63 -5.66
N LEU A 43 0.75 -2.26 -6.60
CA LEU A 43 1.70 -3.34 -6.30
C LEU A 43 2.82 -2.89 -5.36
N LEU A 44 3.40 -1.71 -5.61
CA LEU A 44 4.43 -1.14 -4.73
C LEU A 44 3.89 -0.84 -3.32
N LEU A 45 2.69 -0.27 -3.22
CA LEU A 45 2.06 0.03 -1.92
C LEU A 45 1.72 -1.23 -1.12
N ILE A 46 1.19 -2.26 -1.79
CA ILE A 46 0.89 -3.55 -1.16
C ILE A 46 2.20 -4.22 -0.71
N GLY A 47 3.20 -4.28 -1.58
CA GLY A 47 4.51 -4.84 -1.24
C GLY A 47 5.18 -4.11 -0.09
N PHE A 48 5.10 -2.78 -0.06
CA PHE A 48 5.62 -1.95 1.01
C PHE A 48 4.88 -2.17 2.34
N GLY A 49 3.55 -2.27 2.31
CA GLY A 49 2.75 -2.61 3.49
C GLY A 49 3.08 -4.00 4.05
N VAL A 50 3.23 -5.00 3.19
CA VAL A 50 3.63 -6.36 3.58
C VAL A 50 5.04 -6.38 4.16
N TYR A 51 5.99 -5.67 3.53
CA TYR A 51 7.36 -5.56 4.03
C TYR A 51 7.43 -4.96 5.43
N LEU A 52 6.71 -3.85 5.68
CA LEU A 52 6.64 -3.24 7.00
C LEU A 52 5.98 -4.16 8.04
N ALA A 53 4.94 -4.90 7.65
CA ALA A 53 4.30 -5.85 8.55
C ALA A 53 5.25 -7.01 8.93
N ILE A 54 5.97 -7.58 7.96
CA ILE A 54 6.96 -8.64 8.22
C ILE A 54 8.09 -8.11 9.10
N LEU A 55 8.60 -6.91 8.80
CA LEU A 55 9.65 -6.28 9.60
C LEU A 55 9.20 -6.11 11.05
N SER A 56 7.98 -5.59 11.28
CA SER A 56 7.44 -5.41 12.64
C SER A 56 7.27 -6.72 13.41
N VAL A 57 6.94 -7.82 12.73
CA VAL A 57 6.78 -9.15 13.34
C VAL A 57 8.13 -9.77 13.65
N GLN A 58 9.16 -9.50 12.84
CA GLN A 58 10.50 -10.06 13.03
C GLN A 58 11.35 -9.28 14.06
N THR A 59 11.00 -8.02 14.34
CA THR A 59 11.65 -7.19 15.38
C THR A 59 10.97 -7.27 16.76
N SER A 60 9.88 -8.02 16.90
CA SER A 60 9.21 -8.32 18.19
C SER A 60 9.78 -9.55 18.87
#